data_AF-A0A6S6UCD1-F1
#
_entry.id   AF-A0A6S6UCD1-F1
#
_cell.length_a   1.000
_cell.length_b   1.000
_cell.length_c   1.000
_cell.angle_alpha   90.00
_cell.angle_beta   90.00
_cell.angle_gamma   90.00
#
_symmetry.space_group_name_H-M   'P 1'
#
loop_
_entity.id
_entity.type
_entity.pdbx_description
1 polymer ?
#
loop_
_entity_poly.entity_id
_entity_poly.type
_entity_poly.pdbx_seq_one_letter_code
_entity_poly.pdbx_strand_id
1 'polypeptide(L)'
;MQMVKRIVGGFFLSLIFLWLFAPKVELYYLLEKSLKEKNIIISNETVNDTWYGLKIENAELYIDGAKIANIEAFNFNFFFFYNTLTINTIKMDSSLAKLAPKEINSIYAKYSIIDPLNIKLDSKGSFGIMDGSLAFIERKIELLFPVPKELNSIKKFLKKDKEKGWIYETNY
;
A
#
# COMPACT_ATOMS: atom_id res chain seq x y z
N MET A 1 -13.15 25.70 36.04
CA MET A 1 -12.42 24.58 35.38
C MET A 1 -13.29 23.40 34.93
N GLN A 2 -14.39 23.04 35.61
CA GLN A 2 -15.23 21.89 35.17
C GLN A 2 -15.85 22.09 33.77
N MET A 3 -16.28 23.30 33.43
CA MET A 3 -16.86 23.61 32.11
C MET A 3 -15.84 23.42 30.97
N VAL A 4 -14.58 23.84 31.18
CA VAL A 4 -13.48 23.63 30.20
C VAL A 4 -13.21 22.14 30.00
N LYS A 5 -13.17 21.34 31.07
CA LYS A 5 -13.00 19.88 30.98
C LYS A 5 -14.12 19.21 30.17
N ARG A 6 -15.36 19.68 30.30
CA ARG A 6 -16.50 19.17 29.53
C ARG A 6 -16.40 19.52 28.05
N ILE A 7 -16.00 20.75 27.72
CA ILE A 7 -15.82 21.19 26.33
C ILE A 7 -14.69 20.41 25.66
N VAL A 8 -13.54 20.31 26.31
CA VAL A 8 -12.38 19.56 25.80
C VAL A 8 -12.74 18.08 25.62
N GLY A 9 -13.39 17.47 26.62
CA GLY A 9 -13.85 16.07 26.51
C GLY A 9 -14.85 15.87 25.36
N GLY A 10 -15.80 16.79 25.19
CA GLY A 10 -16.77 16.76 24.09
C GLY A 10 -16.11 16.87 22.72
N PHE A 11 -15.07 17.70 22.59
CA PHE A 11 -14.30 17.84 21.35
C PHE A 11 -13.53 16.55 21.00
N PHE A 12 -12.84 15.93 21.96
CA PHE A 12 -12.17 14.66 21.68
C PHE A 12 -13.16 13.54 21.36
N LEU A 13 -14.32 13.53 22.01
CA LEU A 13 -15.38 12.56 21.72
C LEU A 13 -15.95 12.75 20.30
N SER A 14 -16.12 14.00 19.85
CA SER A 14 -16.60 14.26 18.48
C SER A 14 -15.57 13.81 17.42
N LEU A 15 -14.28 13.99 17.66
CA LEU A 15 -13.22 13.47 16.78
C LEU A 15 -13.26 11.94 16.67
N ILE A 16 -13.48 11.24 17.79
CA ILE A 16 -13.63 9.78 17.80
C ILE A 16 -14.87 9.37 16.98
N PHE A 17 -15.99 10.07 17.14
CA PHE A 17 -17.19 9.79 16.35
C PHE A 17 -16.99 10.03 14.86
N LEU A 18 -16.34 11.13 14.46
CA LEU A 18 -16.02 11.39 13.05
C LEU A 18 -15.14 10.29 12.45
N TRP A 19 -14.18 9.80 13.22
CA TRP A 19 -13.30 8.71 12.78
C TRP A 19 -14.05 7.36 12.66
N LEU A 20 -14.89 7.03 13.64
CA LEU A 20 -15.69 5.78 13.63
C LEU A 20 -16.74 5.76 12.51
N PHE A 21 -17.40 6.89 12.26
CA PHE A 21 -18.44 7.03 11.25
C PHE A 21 -17.92 7.56 9.91
N ALA A 22 -16.60 7.55 9.69
CA ALA A 22 -16.03 7.94 8.42
C ALA A 22 -16.50 6.98 7.31
N PRO A 23 -16.90 7.49 6.13
CA PRO A 23 -17.37 6.69 4.99
C PRO A 23 -16.18 6.02 4.27
N LYS A 24 -15.56 5.05 4.95
CA LYS A 24 -14.31 4.40 4.51
C LYS A 24 -14.52 3.67 3.18
N VAL A 25 -15.65 2.99 3.02
CA VAL A 25 -15.97 2.22 1.80
C VAL A 25 -16.09 3.16 0.59
N GLU A 26 -16.71 4.32 0.76
CA GLU A 26 -16.83 5.33 -0.28
C GLU A 26 -15.47 5.92 -0.67
N LEU A 27 -14.55 6.10 0.29
CA LEU A 27 -13.17 6.51 0.00
C LEU A 27 -12.46 5.47 -0.88
N TYR A 28 -12.70 4.19 -0.64
CA TYR A 28 -12.17 3.13 -1.50
C TYR A 28 -12.75 3.20 -2.92
N TYR A 29 -14.06 3.40 -3.08
CA TYR A 29 -14.65 3.54 -4.42
C TYR A 29 -14.18 4.81 -5.16
N LEU A 30 -13.86 5.88 -4.43
CA LEU A 30 -13.21 7.05 -5.03
C LEU A 30 -11.79 6.73 -5.53
N LEU A 31 -11.04 5.92 -4.79
CA LEU A 31 -9.74 5.42 -5.22
C LEU A 31 -9.89 4.55 -6.48
N GLU A 32 -10.81 3.59 -6.50
CA GLU A 32 -11.06 2.75 -7.68
C GLU A 32 -11.45 3.56 -8.91
N LYS A 33 -12.31 4.57 -8.73
CA LYS A 33 -12.67 5.48 -9.81
C LYS A 33 -11.44 6.21 -10.37
N SER A 34 -10.56 6.70 -9.49
CA SER A 34 -9.32 7.37 -9.89
C SER A 34 -8.32 6.43 -10.57
N LEU A 35 -8.28 5.16 -10.17
CA LEU A 35 -7.47 4.12 -10.81
C LEU A 35 -8.01 3.75 -12.19
N LYS A 36 -9.35 3.68 -12.33
CA LYS A 36 -10.02 3.38 -13.59
C LYS A 36 -9.74 4.42 -14.67
N GLU A 37 -9.62 5.70 -14.31
CA GLU A 37 -9.18 6.77 -15.22
C GLU A 37 -7.78 6.52 -15.80
N LYS A 38 -6.97 5.69 -15.13
CA LYS A 38 -5.63 5.26 -15.56
C LYS A 38 -5.60 3.82 -16.08
N ASN A 39 -6.75 3.27 -16.48
CA ASN A 39 -6.92 1.88 -16.92
C ASN A 39 -6.49 0.81 -15.91
N ILE A 40 -6.46 1.14 -14.62
CA ILE A 40 -6.20 0.19 -13.53
C ILE A 40 -7.56 -0.17 -12.93
N ILE A 41 -7.92 -1.44 -12.99
CA ILE A 41 -9.22 -1.94 -12.51
C ILE A 41 -8.96 -3.00 -11.45
N ILE A 42 -9.62 -2.84 -10.30
CA ILE A 42 -9.75 -3.88 -9.28
C ILE A 42 -11.13 -4.50 -9.47
N SER A 43 -11.23 -5.83 -9.45
CA SER A 43 -12.49 -6.55 -9.69
C SER A 43 -12.58 -7.82 -8.87
N ASN A 44 -13.80 -8.35 -8.72
CA ASN A 44 -14.13 -9.55 -7.95
C ASN A 44 -13.77 -9.46 -6.46
N GLU A 45 -13.58 -8.24 -5.95
CA GLU A 45 -13.23 -7.97 -4.57
C GLU A 45 -14.45 -8.02 -3.64
N THR A 46 -14.22 -8.49 -2.42
CA THR A 46 -15.19 -8.38 -1.32
C THR A 46 -14.71 -7.30 -0.37
N VAL A 47 -15.42 -6.17 -0.33
CA VAL A 47 -15.09 -5.03 0.55
C VAL A 47 -15.87 -5.13 1.85
N ASN A 48 -15.16 -5.23 2.96
CA ASN A 48 -15.72 -5.27 4.31
C ASN A 48 -15.22 -4.06 5.10
N ASP A 49 -16.15 -3.30 5.68
CA ASP A 49 -15.80 -2.25 6.65
C ASP A 49 -15.44 -2.87 8.00
N THR A 50 -14.46 -2.26 8.66
CA THR A 50 -14.06 -2.60 10.02
C THR A 50 -14.05 -1.32 10.84
N TRP A 51 -14.20 -1.42 12.15
CA TRP A 51 -14.11 -0.31 13.11
C TRP A 51 -12.94 0.67 12.92
N TYR A 52 -11.77 0.24 12.44
CA TYR A 52 -10.59 1.09 12.24
C TYR A 52 -10.09 1.14 10.78
N GLY A 53 -10.83 0.58 9.82
CA GLY A 53 -10.22 0.26 8.53
C GLY A 53 -11.14 -0.41 7.53
N LEU A 54 -10.56 -0.83 6.42
CA LEU A 54 -11.20 -1.63 5.39
C LEU A 54 -10.42 -2.92 5.19
N LYS A 55 -11.16 -4.01 4.99
CA LYS A 55 -10.62 -5.28 4.54
C LYS A 55 -11.19 -5.62 3.18
N ILE A 56 -10.33 -5.83 2.20
CA ILE A 56 -10.71 -6.18 0.83
C ILE A 56 -10.13 -7.55 0.54
N GLU A 57 -10.95 -8.50 0.11
CA GLU A 57 -10.54 -9.89 -0.09
C GLU A 57 -10.79 -10.35 -1.52
N ASN A 58 -9.95 -11.28 -2.01
CA ASN A 58 -10.09 -11.94 -3.31
C ASN A 58 -10.12 -11.01 -4.53
N ALA A 59 -9.35 -9.92 -4.48
CA ALA A 59 -9.31 -8.92 -5.53
C ALA A 59 -8.45 -9.38 -6.72
N GLU A 60 -8.92 -9.08 -7.93
CA GLU A 60 -8.19 -9.27 -9.17
C GLU A 60 -7.76 -7.91 -9.73
N LEU A 61 -6.48 -7.78 -10.07
CA LEU A 61 -5.92 -6.56 -10.63
C LEU A 61 -5.79 -6.67 -12.14
N TYR A 62 -6.37 -5.71 -12.85
CA TYR A 62 -6.28 -5.56 -14.29
C TYR A 62 -5.60 -4.23 -14.65
N ILE A 63 -4.72 -4.26 -15.64
CA ILE A 63 -4.08 -3.07 -16.22
C ILE A 63 -4.28 -3.13 -17.72
N ASP A 64 -4.83 -2.06 -18.32
CA ASP A 64 -5.15 -1.99 -19.74
C ASP A 64 -5.99 -3.19 -20.24
N GLY A 65 -6.90 -3.68 -19.39
CA GLY A 65 -7.79 -4.81 -19.67
C GLY A 65 -7.15 -6.21 -19.53
N ALA A 66 -5.84 -6.30 -19.29
CA ALA A 66 -5.16 -7.56 -19.04
C ALA A 66 -5.12 -7.87 -17.54
N LYS A 67 -5.42 -9.13 -17.17
CA LYS A 67 -5.29 -9.59 -15.79
C LYS A 67 -3.81 -9.69 -15.41
N ILE A 68 -3.39 -8.94 -14.40
CA ILE A 68 -2.00 -8.83 -13.98
C ILE A 68 -1.72 -9.66 -12.73
N ALA A 69 -2.63 -9.65 -11.76
CA ALA A 69 -2.43 -10.34 -10.49
C ALA A 69 -3.74 -10.70 -9.80
N ASN A 70 -3.67 -11.69 -8.92
CA ASN A 70 -4.67 -11.95 -7.88
C ASN A 70 -4.10 -11.53 -6.53
N ILE A 71 -4.86 -10.79 -5.75
CA ILE A 71 -4.52 -10.43 -4.38
C ILE A 71 -5.48 -11.12 -3.42
N GLU A 72 -4.92 -11.83 -2.44
CA GLU A 72 -5.74 -12.53 -1.44
C GLU A 72 -6.41 -11.56 -0.48
N ALA A 73 -5.66 -10.61 0.08
CA ALA A 73 -6.23 -9.61 0.98
C ALA A 73 -5.47 -8.28 0.98
N PHE A 74 -6.23 -7.19 1.08
CA PHE A 74 -5.77 -5.86 1.44
C PHE A 74 -6.40 -5.44 2.76
N ASN A 75 -5.62 -4.83 3.64
CA ASN A 75 -6.09 -4.23 4.88
C ASN A 75 -5.61 -2.79 4.91
N PHE A 76 -6.55 -1.85 4.87
CA PHE A 76 -6.27 -0.44 5.06
C PHE A 76 -6.71 -0.05 6.46
N ASN A 77 -5.78 0.31 7.32
CA ASN A 77 -6.09 0.77 8.68
C ASN A 77 -5.87 2.28 8.76
N PHE A 78 -6.89 3.00 9.22
CA PHE A 78 -6.84 4.43 9.44
C PHE A 78 -6.65 4.69 10.93
N PHE A 79 -5.48 5.15 11.37
CA PHE A 79 -5.30 5.60 12.76
C PHE A 79 -5.03 7.10 12.80
N PHE A 80 -5.32 7.74 13.94
CA PHE A 80 -5.19 9.19 14.09
C PHE A 80 -3.80 9.74 13.75
N PHE A 81 -2.73 8.98 14.01
CA PHE A 81 -1.34 9.44 13.81
C PHE A 81 -0.63 8.77 12.65
N TYR A 82 -1.14 7.65 12.16
CA TYR A 82 -0.54 6.90 11.07
C TYR A 82 -1.60 6.04 10.38
N ASN A 83 -1.40 5.80 9.09
CA ASN A 83 -2.22 4.88 8.33
C ASN A 83 -1.33 3.74 7.84
N THR A 84 -1.89 2.54 7.77
CA THR A 84 -1.17 1.38 7.27
C THR A 84 -1.96 0.71 6.16
N LEU A 85 -1.28 0.34 5.09
CA LEU A 85 -1.81 -0.54 4.06
C LEU A 85 -1.02 -1.84 4.10
N THR A 86 -1.70 -2.96 4.33
CA THR A 86 -1.09 -4.30 4.30
C THR A 86 -1.73 -5.09 3.18
N ILE A 87 -0.91 -5.61 2.27
CA ILE A 87 -1.33 -6.44 1.16
C ILE A 87 -0.73 -7.82 1.39
N ASN A 88 -1.57 -8.83 1.49
CA ASN A 88 -1.17 -10.21 1.69
C ASN A 88 -1.34 -10.96 0.38
N THR A 89 -0.29 -11.69 0.00
CA THR A 89 -0.22 -12.59 -1.15
C THR A 89 -0.74 -11.98 -2.45
N ILE A 90 0.18 -11.47 -3.26
CA ILE A 90 -0.04 -11.07 -4.64
C ILE A 90 0.55 -12.15 -5.52
N LYS A 91 -0.31 -12.87 -6.22
CA LYS A 91 0.06 -13.89 -7.21
C LYS A 91 -0.01 -13.28 -8.59
N MET A 92 1.14 -13.11 -9.23
CA MET A 92 1.19 -12.57 -10.58
C MET A 92 0.64 -13.58 -11.59
N ASP A 93 0.03 -13.08 -12.66
CA ASP A 93 -0.40 -13.93 -13.75
C ASP A 93 0.82 -14.63 -14.40
N SER A 94 0.65 -15.91 -14.75
CA SER A 94 1.71 -16.73 -15.31
C SER A 94 2.30 -16.18 -16.62
N SER A 95 1.50 -15.44 -17.40
CA SER A 95 1.94 -14.76 -18.62
C SER A 95 3.01 -13.69 -18.37
N LEU A 96 3.08 -13.15 -17.14
CA LEU A 96 3.99 -12.08 -16.74
C LEU A 96 5.22 -12.57 -15.96
N ALA A 97 5.40 -13.89 -15.82
CA ALA A 97 6.48 -14.49 -15.02
C ALA A 97 7.91 -14.07 -15.45
N LYS A 98 8.08 -13.56 -16.67
CA LYS A 98 9.37 -13.05 -17.17
C LYS A 98 9.62 -11.57 -16.82
N LEU A 99 8.58 -10.82 -16.47
CA LEU A 99 8.63 -9.36 -16.28
C LEU A 99 8.45 -8.95 -14.81
N ALA A 100 7.85 -9.81 -13.99
CA ALA A 100 7.61 -9.56 -12.57
C ALA A 100 7.98 -10.79 -11.71
N PRO A 101 8.21 -10.61 -10.41
CA PRO A 101 8.33 -11.72 -9.46
C PRO A 101 7.05 -12.56 -9.45
N LYS A 102 7.15 -13.89 -9.28
CA LYS A 102 5.97 -14.77 -9.36
C LYS A 102 4.96 -14.49 -8.25
N GLU A 103 5.45 -14.22 -7.05
CA GLU A 103 4.64 -14.03 -5.86
C GLU A 103 5.25 -12.96 -4.96
N ILE A 104 4.39 -12.13 -4.40
CA ILE A 104 4.72 -11.18 -3.32
C ILE A 104 3.91 -11.62 -2.10
N ASN A 105 4.57 -12.16 -1.08
CA ASN A 105 3.89 -12.69 0.10
C ASN A 105 3.25 -11.57 0.93
N SER A 106 3.93 -10.44 1.06
CA SER A 106 3.40 -9.31 1.82
C SER A 106 3.97 -7.98 1.33
N ILE A 107 3.13 -6.95 1.31
CA ILE A 107 3.53 -5.54 1.22
C ILE A 107 2.95 -4.84 2.44
N TYR A 108 3.77 -4.07 3.14
CA TYR A 108 3.37 -3.24 4.25
C TYR A 108 3.79 -1.80 3.95
N ALA A 109 2.83 -0.90 3.91
CA ALA A 109 3.06 0.52 3.71
C ALA A 109 2.59 1.29 4.93
N LYS A 110 3.39 2.26 5.38
CA LYS A 110 3.08 3.12 6.52
C LYS A 110 3.24 4.59 6.15
N TYR A 111 2.17 5.34 6.36
CA TYR A 111 2.16 6.80 6.33
C TYR A 111 1.99 7.33 7.75
N SER A 112 2.71 8.37 8.15
CA SER A 112 2.69 8.90 9.52
C SER A 112 2.65 10.42 9.51
N ILE A 113 1.93 11.03 10.44
CA ILE A 113 1.92 12.50 10.60
C ILE A 113 3.28 13.03 11.09
N ILE A 114 4.07 12.18 11.76
CA ILE A 114 5.44 12.53 12.21
C ILE A 114 6.40 12.66 11.01
N ASP A 115 6.12 11.93 9.93
CA ASP A 115 6.93 11.92 8.71
C ASP A 115 6.01 12.05 7.48
N PRO A 116 5.31 13.19 7.35
CA PRO A 116 4.17 13.31 6.43
C PRO A 116 4.59 13.42 4.95
N LEU A 117 5.89 13.60 4.71
CA LEU A 117 6.46 13.72 3.36
C LEU A 117 6.97 12.39 2.82
N ASN A 118 7.01 11.34 3.66
CA ASN A 118 7.53 10.04 3.30
C ASN A 118 6.53 8.92 3.62
N ILE A 119 6.41 7.97 2.70
CA ILE A 119 5.77 6.68 2.95
C ILE A 119 6.86 5.64 3.05
N LYS A 120 6.84 4.83 4.11
CA LYS A 120 7.71 3.67 4.26
C LYS A 120 7.02 2.44 3.69
N LEU A 121 7.77 1.63 2.96
CA LEU A 121 7.32 0.40 2.32
C LEU A 121 8.23 -0.74 2.76
N ASP A 122 7.65 -1.85 3.16
CA ASP A 122 8.36 -3.08 3.48
C ASP A 122 7.68 -4.21 2.71
N SER A 123 8.44 -5.10 2.07
CA SER A 123 7.86 -6.19 1.32
C SER A 123 8.70 -7.46 1.37
N LYS A 124 8.00 -8.59 1.27
CA LYS A 124 8.60 -9.91 1.18
C LYS A 124 7.93 -10.68 0.05
N GLY A 125 8.73 -11.37 -0.76
CA GLY A 125 8.25 -12.17 -1.87
C GLY A 125 9.27 -13.18 -2.36
N SER A 126 9.02 -13.73 -3.56
CA SER A 126 9.99 -14.59 -4.25
C SER A 126 11.32 -13.84 -4.50
N PHE A 127 11.27 -12.51 -4.59
CA PHE A 127 12.42 -11.63 -4.75
C PHE A 127 13.26 -11.44 -3.46
N GLY A 128 12.84 -12.00 -2.32
CA GLY A 128 13.48 -11.83 -1.02
C GLY A 128 12.82 -10.73 -0.17
N ILE A 129 13.62 -9.90 0.48
CA ILE A 129 13.14 -8.75 1.29
C ILE A 129 13.42 -7.47 0.52
N MET A 130 12.45 -6.55 0.54
CA MET A 130 12.55 -5.22 -0.04
C MET A 130 12.13 -4.18 0.99
N ASP A 131 12.98 -3.19 1.19
CA ASP A 131 12.67 -1.98 1.96
C ASP A 131 12.51 -0.84 0.96
N GLY A 132 11.58 0.07 1.16
CA GLY A 132 11.32 1.14 0.22
C GLY A 132 10.83 2.41 0.88
N SER A 133 11.00 3.50 0.16
CA SER A 133 10.48 4.80 0.53
C SER A 133 9.91 5.52 -0.68
N LEU A 134 8.83 6.25 -0.45
CA LEU A 134 8.27 7.20 -1.40
C LEU A 134 8.31 8.57 -0.76
N ALA A 135 9.08 9.48 -1.35
CA ALA A 135 9.23 10.85 -0.90
C ALA A 135 8.42 11.78 -1.81
N PHE A 136 7.44 12.48 -1.24
CA PHE A 136 6.47 13.27 -2.02
C PHE A 136 7.07 14.55 -2.61
N ILE A 137 7.95 15.24 -1.87
CA ILE A 137 8.56 16.51 -2.32
C ILE A 137 9.52 16.25 -3.48
N GLU A 138 10.37 15.25 -3.32
CA GLU A 138 11.35 14.84 -4.31
C GLU A 138 10.71 14.05 -5.46
N ARG A 139 9.43 13.66 -5.30
CA ARG A 139 8.69 12.75 -6.20
C ARG A 139 9.53 11.51 -6.54
N LYS A 140 10.23 11.00 -5.53
CA LYS A 140 11.21 9.92 -5.65
C LYS A 140 10.65 8.65 -5.05
N ILE A 141 10.83 7.54 -5.76
CA ILE A 141 10.61 6.19 -5.25
C ILE A 141 11.97 5.51 -5.18
N GLU A 142 12.31 4.99 -4.01
CA GLU A 142 13.54 4.22 -3.77
C GLU A 142 13.15 2.86 -3.20
N LEU A 143 13.58 1.78 -3.87
CA LEU A 143 13.38 0.41 -3.42
C LEU A 143 14.74 -0.28 -3.30
N LEU A 144 15.00 -0.82 -2.12
CA LEU A 144 16.24 -1.46 -1.72
C LEU A 144 15.95 -2.95 -1.51
N PHE A 145 16.78 -3.82 -2.06
CA PHE A 145 16.70 -5.27 -1.90
C PHE A 145 17.91 -5.74 -1.10
N PRO A 146 17.90 -5.61 0.24
CA PRO A 146 19.04 -5.95 1.10
C PRO A 146 19.30 -7.46 1.14
N VAL A 147 18.24 -8.28 1.03
CA VAL A 147 18.33 -9.75 1.01
C VAL A 147 17.72 -10.26 -0.29
N PRO A 148 18.44 -10.16 -1.43
CA PRO A 148 17.90 -10.48 -2.73
C PRO A 148 17.78 -12.00 -2.96
N LYS A 149 16.65 -12.43 -3.52
CA LYS A 149 16.41 -13.78 -4.04
C LYS A 149 15.78 -13.67 -5.43
N GLU A 150 16.00 -14.66 -6.31
CA GLU A 150 15.34 -14.78 -7.63
C GLU A 150 15.05 -13.47 -8.41
N LEU A 151 15.98 -12.50 -8.41
CA LEU A 151 15.75 -11.17 -9.01
C LEU A 151 15.74 -11.16 -10.55
N ASN A 152 15.90 -12.30 -11.21
CA ASN A 152 16.16 -12.37 -12.66
C ASN A 152 15.11 -11.65 -13.52
N SER A 153 13.84 -11.63 -13.10
CA SER A 153 12.75 -10.94 -13.82
C SER A 153 12.86 -9.42 -13.78
N ILE A 154 13.38 -8.86 -12.68
CA ILE A 154 13.43 -7.41 -12.44
C ILE A 154 14.85 -6.83 -12.47
N LYS A 155 15.88 -7.67 -12.47
CA LYS A 155 17.30 -7.27 -12.39
C LYS A 155 17.72 -6.23 -13.42
N LYS A 156 17.13 -6.25 -14.63
CA LYS A 156 17.39 -5.26 -15.69
C LYS A 156 17.03 -3.82 -15.31
N PHE A 157 16.15 -3.64 -14.32
CA PHE A 157 15.75 -2.34 -13.82
C PHE A 157 16.55 -1.90 -12.58
N LEU A 158 17.35 -2.80 -12.00
CA LEU A 158 18.05 -2.56 -10.74
C LEU A 158 19.49 -2.12 -10.99
N LYS A 159 19.96 -1.18 -10.18
CA LYS A 159 21.37 -0.82 -10.05
C LYS A 159 21.97 -1.60 -8.89
N LYS A 160 23.21 -2.09 -9.07
CA LYS A 160 23.94 -2.77 -7.99
C LYS A 160 24.71 -1.74 -7.19
N ASP A 161 24.42 -1.65 -5.90
CA ASP A 161 25.16 -0.87 -4.93
C ASP A 161 26.13 -1.78 -4.15
N LYS A 162 27.28 -1.24 -3.74
CA LYS A 162 28.34 -2.03 -3.09
C LYS A 162 28.01 -2.35 -1.62
N GLU A 163 27.20 -1.52 -0.97
CA GLU A 163 26.91 -1.63 0.47
C GLU A 163 25.45 -1.99 0.75
N LYS A 164 24.52 -1.52 -0.08
CA LYS A 164 23.06 -1.65 0.17
C LYS A 164 22.38 -2.77 -0.63
N GLY A 165 23.11 -3.49 -1.48
CA GLY A 165 22.57 -4.58 -2.31
C GLY A 165 22.06 -4.09 -3.67
N TRP A 166 20.85 -4.47 -4.06
CA TRP A 166 20.24 -4.00 -5.31
C TRP A 166 19.26 -2.86 -5.06
N ILE A 167 19.29 -1.85 -5.92
CA ILE A 167 18.51 -0.62 -5.75
C ILE A 167 17.72 -0.32 -7.03
N TYR A 168 16.45 0.05 -6.87
CA TYR A 168 15.65 0.71 -7.89
C TYR A 168 15.36 2.14 -7.44
N GLU A 169 15.63 3.11 -8.32
CA GLU A 169 15.31 4.51 -8.07
C GLU A 169 14.69 5.14 -9.31
N THR A 170 13.56 5.82 -9.12
CA THR A 170 12.89 6.57 -10.19
C THR A 170 12.20 7.81 -9.63
N ASN A 171 12.01 8.80 -10.51
CA ASN A 171 11.19 9.97 -10.23
C ASN A 171 9.86 9.86 -11.00
N TYR A 172 8.78 10.45 -10.49
CA TYR A 172 7.44 10.42 -11.11
C TYR A 172 6.71 11.78 -11.09
#